data_AF-A0A3G1L0R3-F1
#
_entry.id   AF-A0A3G1L0R3-F1
#
_cell.length_a   1.000
_cell.length_b   1.000
_cell.length_c   1.000
_cell.angle_alpha   90.00
_cell.angle_beta   90.00
_cell.angle_gamma   90.00
#
_symmetry.space_group_name_H-M   'P 1'
#
loop_
_entity.id
_entity.type
_entity.pdbx_description
1 polymer ?
#
loop_
_entity_poly.entity_id
_entity_poly.type
_entity_poly.pdbx_seq_one_letter_code
_entity_poly.pdbx_strand_id
1 'polypeptide(L)'
;MLICPDHGNRYPDPEKSPPGLFSACMFVEAKSQNTVKNKDGGSLMKTSYKLFMIISCLFLFSAGCAARNEAKNFLPLNPGVTWYYDVDIQGEKVEMQVQVGEQKEVEGKLAYPLSYSYHQQALPTQIEYYAVEDKTIMFPRIDNVQGQFAKKPSQVFLKFPLKKGDKWEWSGKLLPLGKKEAVATGTVQAVVQEAETVSTPAQTYKNALRISFTSVFTTQGTNFGIKEDRWYVNKIGMVKEVVYDEKGEQVLIAVLHKIKK
;
A
#
# COMPACT_ATOMS: atom_id res chain seq x y z
N MET A 1 -5.20 -37.84 -16.28
CA MET A 1 -4.84 -37.18 -17.54
C MET A 1 -6.03 -36.33 -17.94
N LEU A 2 -6.09 -35.10 -17.44
CA LEU A 2 -7.19 -34.16 -17.69
C LEU A 2 -6.68 -33.13 -18.69
N ILE A 3 -7.26 -33.19 -19.88
CA ILE A 3 -7.03 -32.24 -20.98
C ILE A 3 -7.96 -31.06 -20.70
N CYS A 4 -7.40 -29.92 -20.34
CA CYS A 4 -8.13 -28.66 -20.32
C CYS A 4 -8.16 -28.08 -21.75
N PRO A 5 -9.31 -27.57 -22.23
CA PRO A 5 -9.41 -27.00 -23.55
C PRO A 5 -8.71 -25.64 -23.62
N ASP A 6 -8.02 -25.43 -24.73
CA ASP A 6 -7.31 -24.23 -25.14
C ASP A 6 -8.32 -23.12 -25.46
N HIS A 7 -8.60 -22.26 -24.47
CA HIS A 7 -9.28 -21.00 -24.70
C HIS A 7 -8.20 -19.91 -24.85
N GLY A 8 -8.01 -19.49 -26.11
CA GLY A 8 -7.07 -18.46 -26.53
C GLY A 8 -7.36 -17.06 -25.98
N ASN A 9 -7.23 -16.89 -24.65
CA ASN A 9 -7.01 -15.59 -24.05
C ASN A 9 -5.52 -15.30 -24.15
N ARG A 10 -5.15 -14.41 -25.07
CA ARG A 10 -3.83 -13.80 -25.11
C ARG A 10 -3.64 -13.03 -23.82
N TYR A 11 -3.01 -13.65 -22.83
CA TYR A 11 -2.30 -12.89 -21.82
C TYR A 11 -1.29 -12.01 -22.55
N PRO A 12 -1.15 -10.72 -22.21
CA PRO A 12 -0.05 -9.94 -22.73
C PRO A 12 1.24 -10.67 -22.40
N ASP A 13 2.06 -10.86 -23.43
CA ASP A 13 3.36 -11.48 -23.36
C ASP A 13 4.19 -10.75 -22.26
N PRO A 14 4.60 -11.44 -21.18
CA PRO A 14 5.38 -10.81 -20.13
C PRO A 14 6.71 -10.26 -20.65
N GLU A 15 7.21 -10.73 -21.81
CA GLU A 15 8.42 -10.19 -22.46
C GLU A 15 8.18 -8.89 -23.25
N LYS A 16 6.93 -8.57 -23.60
CA LYS A 16 6.56 -7.36 -24.38
C LYS A 16 5.92 -6.27 -23.54
N SER A 17 5.73 -6.53 -22.25
CA SER A 17 5.25 -5.55 -21.29
C SER A 17 6.38 -4.57 -20.99
N PRO A 18 6.22 -3.25 -21.19
CA PRO A 18 7.26 -2.28 -20.87
C PRO A 18 7.66 -2.45 -19.39
N PRO A 19 8.96 -2.50 -19.07
CA PRO A 19 9.48 -2.86 -17.73
C PRO A 19 9.20 -1.83 -16.61
N GLY A 20 8.16 -1.00 -16.72
CA GLY A 20 7.96 0.18 -15.86
C GLY A 20 6.67 0.26 -15.05
N LEU A 21 5.78 -0.74 -15.10
CA LEU A 21 4.37 -0.45 -14.82
C LEU A 21 3.68 -1.18 -13.67
N PHE A 22 4.42 -1.94 -12.89
CA PHE A 22 3.88 -2.60 -11.71
C PHE A 22 4.68 -2.14 -10.51
N SER A 23 4.00 -1.38 -9.63
CA SER A 23 4.46 -0.81 -8.35
C SER A 23 5.86 -1.26 -7.95
N ALA A 24 6.80 -0.31 -7.84
CA ALA A 24 8.22 -0.30 -7.46
C ALA A 24 8.93 -1.56 -6.90
N CYS A 25 8.23 -2.56 -6.40
CA CYS A 25 8.78 -3.82 -5.92
C CYS A 25 9.10 -4.84 -7.03
N MET A 26 8.86 -4.55 -8.31
CA MET A 26 8.86 -5.59 -9.35
C MET A 26 10.20 -5.98 -10.03
N PHE A 27 11.35 -5.45 -9.58
CA PHE A 27 12.64 -5.89 -10.11
C PHE A 27 13.62 -6.28 -9.01
N VAL A 28 13.58 -7.56 -8.65
CA VAL A 28 14.69 -8.25 -7.96
C VAL A 28 14.76 -9.68 -8.51
N GLU A 29 15.64 -9.92 -9.48
CA GLU A 29 16.06 -11.28 -9.83
C GLU A 29 17.23 -11.65 -8.90
N ALA A 30 16.97 -12.47 -7.88
CA ALA A 30 17.98 -12.90 -6.92
C ALA A 30 18.22 -14.41 -7.02
N LYS A 31 19.37 -14.79 -7.58
CA LYS A 31 19.93 -16.15 -7.46
C LYS A 31 20.41 -16.38 -6.02
N SER A 32 19.79 -17.33 -5.33
CA SER A 32 20.07 -17.65 -3.93
C SER A 32 21.06 -18.81 -3.80
N GLN A 33 22.15 -18.62 -3.04
CA GLN A 33 22.94 -19.69 -2.45
C GLN A 33 22.86 -19.62 -0.91
N ASN A 34 22.73 -20.81 -0.31
CA ASN A 34 22.51 -21.08 1.11
C ASN A 34 23.75 -20.82 1.99
N THR A 35 23.56 -20.37 3.23
CA THR A 35 24.02 -21.12 4.43
C THR A 35 23.31 -20.69 5.71
N VAL A 36 22.99 -21.67 6.55
CA VAL A 36 22.29 -21.59 7.86
C VAL A 36 23.30 -21.45 9.00
N LYS A 37 22.92 -20.77 10.11
CA LYS A 37 23.36 -21.13 11.48
C LYS A 37 22.44 -20.55 12.58
N ASN A 38 21.98 -21.43 13.46
CA ASN A 38 21.17 -21.23 14.68
C ASN A 38 21.96 -20.53 15.81
N LYS A 39 21.23 -19.85 16.72
CA LYS A 39 21.35 -20.10 18.18
C LYS A 39 20.30 -19.36 19.02
N ASP A 40 19.89 -20.07 20.07
CA ASP A 40 18.85 -19.82 21.08
C ASP A 40 19.20 -18.76 22.15
N GLY A 41 18.19 -18.33 22.92
CA GLY A 41 18.39 -18.09 24.36
C GLY A 41 17.53 -17.00 25.03
N GLY A 42 16.59 -17.43 25.89
CA GLY A 42 16.14 -16.79 27.16
C GLY A 42 15.43 -15.42 27.09
N SER A 43 14.63 -14.96 28.06
CA SER A 43 14.18 -15.46 29.37
C SER A 43 13.00 -14.56 29.83
N LEU A 44 12.09 -15.13 30.63
CA LEU A 44 11.04 -14.47 31.42
C LEU A 44 11.56 -13.34 32.33
N MET A 45 10.73 -12.32 32.59
CA MET A 45 10.45 -11.88 33.96
C MET A 45 9.12 -11.09 34.12
N LYS A 46 8.39 -11.41 35.19
CA LYS A 46 7.12 -10.83 35.67
C LYS A 46 7.37 -9.75 36.73
N THR A 47 6.38 -8.86 36.94
CA THR A 47 5.88 -8.16 38.17
C THR A 47 5.60 -6.67 37.89
N SER A 48 4.36 -6.13 37.94
CA SER A 48 3.37 -5.97 39.03
C SER A 48 3.74 -4.94 40.09
N TYR A 49 3.22 -3.69 40.01
CA TYR A 49 3.00 -2.80 41.17
C TYR A 49 1.87 -1.77 40.95
N LYS A 50 0.81 -1.88 41.80
CA LYS A 50 0.08 -0.83 42.57
C LYS A 50 -0.36 0.44 41.81
N LEU A 51 -1.63 0.69 41.47
CA LEU A 51 -2.85 0.89 42.30
C LEU A 51 -2.64 1.79 43.52
N PHE A 52 -2.82 3.12 43.35
CA PHE A 52 -3.46 4.11 44.23
C PHE A 52 -3.03 5.55 43.80
N MET A 53 -3.94 6.54 43.91
CA MET A 53 -3.87 7.96 43.50
C MET A 53 -4.36 8.24 42.06
N ILE A 54 -5.32 9.11 41.75
CA ILE A 54 -6.02 10.20 42.45
C ILE A 54 -7.37 10.41 41.73
N ILE A 55 -8.46 10.33 42.48
CA ILE A 55 -9.83 10.69 42.08
C ILE A 55 -9.99 12.18 42.41
N SER A 56 -9.60 13.09 41.50
CA SER A 56 -9.98 14.52 41.54
C SER A 56 -9.51 15.28 40.28
N CYS A 57 -9.90 14.82 39.09
CA CYS A 57 -9.69 15.54 37.83
C CYS A 57 -10.76 15.17 36.77
N LEU A 58 -11.97 14.82 37.22
CA LEU A 58 -13.12 14.55 36.35
C LEU A 58 -13.87 15.87 36.16
N PHE A 59 -13.61 16.62 35.07
CA PHE A 59 -14.58 17.51 34.39
C PHE A 59 -13.99 18.30 33.18
N LEU A 60 -12.75 18.03 32.73
CA LEU A 60 -12.10 18.75 31.61
C LEU A 60 -11.69 17.90 30.38
N PHE A 61 -12.20 16.67 30.22
CA PHE A 61 -11.75 15.76 29.15
C PHE A 61 -12.84 15.35 28.13
N SER A 62 -13.89 16.14 27.93
CA SER A 62 -15.01 15.76 27.05
C SER A 62 -14.86 16.11 25.57
N ALA A 63 -13.78 16.79 25.13
CA ALA A 63 -13.68 17.35 23.77
C ALA A 63 -12.50 16.81 22.94
N GLY A 64 -12.11 15.53 23.09
CA GLY A 64 -10.88 15.00 22.48
C GLY A 64 -10.96 13.70 21.68
N CYS A 65 -12.10 13.01 21.61
CA CYS A 65 -12.13 11.63 21.06
C CYS A 65 -12.54 11.51 19.58
N ALA A 66 -12.92 12.60 18.89
CA ALA A 66 -13.45 12.52 17.53
C ALA A 66 -12.38 12.34 16.43
N ALA A 67 -11.09 12.62 16.71
CA ALA A 67 -10.03 12.65 15.69
C ALA A 67 -9.31 11.31 15.45
N ARG A 68 -9.67 10.23 16.16
CA ARG A 68 -8.87 8.99 16.18
C ARG A 68 -9.13 8.03 15.00
N ASN A 69 -10.07 8.34 14.11
CA ASN A 69 -10.51 7.39 13.06
C ASN A 69 -10.55 7.98 11.65
N GLU A 70 -9.94 9.15 11.42
CA GLU A 70 -9.92 9.77 10.09
C GLU A 70 -9.24 8.89 9.04
N ALA A 71 -8.25 8.08 9.45
CA ALA A 71 -7.55 7.15 8.58
C ALA A 71 -8.49 6.22 7.80
N LYS A 72 -9.49 5.65 8.47
CA LYS A 72 -10.46 4.73 7.84
C LYS A 72 -11.38 5.42 6.83
N ASN A 73 -11.43 6.75 6.82
CA ASN A 73 -12.23 7.47 5.84
C ASN A 73 -11.50 7.62 4.50
N PHE A 74 -10.18 7.54 4.47
CA PHE A 74 -9.38 7.72 3.25
C PHE A 74 -8.83 6.40 2.69
N LEU A 75 -9.05 5.29 3.39
CA LEU A 75 -8.83 3.94 2.89
C LEU A 75 -9.97 3.06 3.42
N PRO A 76 -10.90 2.59 2.56
CA PRO A 76 -12.09 1.85 2.99
C PRO A 76 -11.71 0.43 3.45
N LEU A 77 -11.14 0.31 4.65
CA LEU A 77 -10.57 -0.91 5.24
C LEU A 77 -11.59 -1.86 5.88
N ASN A 78 -12.85 -1.83 5.45
CA ASN A 78 -13.83 -2.78 5.97
C ASN A 78 -13.66 -4.12 5.23
N PRO A 79 -13.45 -5.25 5.91
CA PRO A 79 -13.34 -6.56 5.27
C PRO A 79 -14.54 -6.85 4.36
N GLY A 80 -14.29 -7.49 3.21
CA GLY A 80 -15.28 -7.80 2.19
C GLY A 80 -15.55 -6.68 1.19
N VAL A 81 -15.27 -5.42 1.54
CA VAL A 81 -15.41 -4.30 0.61
C VAL A 81 -14.49 -4.52 -0.59
N THR A 82 -15.05 -4.30 -1.77
CA THR A 82 -14.37 -4.44 -3.05
C THR A 82 -14.58 -3.18 -3.87
N TRP A 83 -13.54 -2.69 -4.54
CA TRP A 83 -13.68 -1.61 -5.52
C TRP A 83 -12.94 -1.93 -6.80
N TYR A 84 -13.29 -1.20 -7.85
CA TYR A 84 -12.80 -1.44 -9.20
C TYR A 84 -12.29 -0.13 -9.81
N TYR A 85 -11.17 -0.21 -10.49
CA TYR A 85 -10.60 0.88 -11.27
C TYR A 85 -10.62 0.53 -12.75
N ASP A 86 -10.92 1.52 -13.59
CA ASP A 86 -10.50 1.47 -14.98
C ASP A 86 -9.05 1.93 -15.02
N VAL A 87 -8.15 1.04 -15.45
CA VAL A 87 -6.72 1.30 -15.55
C VAL A 87 -6.34 1.40 -17.02
N ASP A 88 -5.67 2.49 -17.38
CA ASP A 88 -5.07 2.73 -18.67
C ASP A 88 -3.55 2.62 -18.52
N ILE A 89 -2.95 1.64 -19.18
CA ILE A 89 -1.52 1.39 -19.20
C ILE A 89 -1.04 1.68 -20.62
N GLN A 90 -0.55 2.89 -20.85
CA GLN A 90 -0.04 3.34 -22.16
C GLN A 90 -1.02 3.09 -23.34
N GLY A 91 -2.31 3.31 -23.10
CA GLY A 91 -3.39 3.12 -24.07
C GLY A 91 -4.13 1.79 -23.96
N GLU A 92 -3.57 0.81 -23.24
CA GLU A 92 -4.21 -0.48 -22.99
C GLU A 92 -5.13 -0.38 -21.77
N LYS A 93 -6.41 -0.66 -21.96
CA LYS A 93 -7.43 -0.53 -20.90
C LYS A 93 -7.73 -1.87 -20.24
N VAL A 94 -7.67 -1.90 -18.91
CA VAL A 94 -7.92 -3.08 -18.08
C VAL A 94 -8.70 -2.72 -16.82
N GLU A 95 -9.61 -3.60 -16.36
CA GLU A 95 -10.28 -3.44 -15.06
C GLU A 95 -9.36 -3.99 -13.96
N MET A 96 -9.04 -3.19 -12.95
CA MET A 96 -8.35 -3.65 -11.74
C MET A 96 -9.35 -3.73 -10.59
N GLN A 97 -9.41 -4.89 -9.93
CA GLN A 97 -10.16 -5.12 -8.72
C GLN A 97 -9.25 -5.01 -7.49
N VAL A 98 -9.75 -4.37 -6.44
CA VAL A 98 -9.13 -4.37 -5.12
C VAL A 98 -10.11 -4.88 -4.08
N GLN A 99 -9.71 -5.84 -3.27
CA GLN A 99 -10.53 -6.45 -2.22
C GLN A 99 -9.85 -6.39 -0.86
N VAL A 100 -10.60 -6.00 0.16
CA VAL A 100 -10.13 -6.00 1.56
C VAL A 100 -10.43 -7.34 2.20
N GLY A 101 -9.39 -8.02 2.68
CA GLY A 101 -9.55 -9.23 3.47
C GLY A 101 -9.65 -8.98 4.97
N GLU A 102 -9.82 -10.05 5.72
CA GLU A 102 -9.85 -10.03 7.18
C GLU A 102 -8.52 -9.57 7.77
N GLN A 103 -8.59 -8.91 8.93
CA GLN A 103 -7.38 -8.50 9.64
C GLN A 103 -6.55 -9.71 10.05
N LYS A 104 -5.23 -9.60 9.93
CA LYS A 104 -4.29 -10.58 10.46
C LYS A 104 -3.02 -9.92 10.95
N GLU A 105 -2.30 -10.61 11.83
CA GLU A 105 -1.02 -10.13 12.34
C GLU A 105 0.05 -10.24 11.25
N VAL A 106 0.69 -9.11 10.95
CA VAL A 106 1.74 -8.96 9.95
C VAL A 106 2.80 -8.04 10.51
N GLU A 107 4.04 -8.53 10.61
CA GLU A 107 5.17 -7.75 11.14
C GLU A 107 4.89 -7.13 12.52
N GLY A 108 4.16 -7.86 13.38
CA GLY A 108 3.76 -7.43 14.72
C GLY A 108 2.64 -6.38 14.75
N LYS A 109 1.95 -6.15 13.62
CA LYS A 109 0.83 -5.22 13.50
C LYS A 109 -0.43 -5.94 13.02
N LEU A 110 -1.59 -5.55 13.56
CA LEU A 110 -2.87 -6.03 13.05
C LEU A 110 -3.22 -5.27 11.76
N ALA A 111 -3.02 -5.91 10.61
CA ALA A 111 -3.11 -5.27 9.30
C ALA A 111 -4.27 -5.84 8.46
N TYR A 112 -4.86 -4.99 7.63
CA TYR A 112 -5.81 -5.34 6.59
C TYR A 112 -5.07 -5.66 5.29
N PRO A 113 -5.23 -6.85 4.71
CA PRO A 113 -4.72 -7.16 3.37
C PRO A 113 -5.62 -6.54 2.29
N LEU A 114 -5.02 -5.79 1.37
CA LEU A 114 -5.64 -5.30 0.14
C LEU A 114 -5.10 -6.11 -1.03
N SER A 115 -5.95 -6.95 -1.63
CA SER A 115 -5.59 -7.82 -2.75
C SER A 115 -5.94 -7.15 -4.07
N TYR A 116 -4.96 -7.00 -4.95
CA TYR A 116 -5.08 -6.37 -6.28
C TYR A 116 -5.07 -7.44 -7.37
N SER A 117 -6.06 -7.41 -8.28
CA SER A 117 -6.20 -8.38 -9.38
C SER A 117 -6.63 -7.67 -10.66
N TYR A 118 -6.05 -8.02 -11.81
CA TYR A 118 -6.37 -7.41 -13.11
C TYR A 118 -7.53 -8.06 -13.87
N HIS A 119 -8.24 -9.01 -13.23
CA HIS A 119 -9.51 -9.58 -13.69
C HIS A 119 -10.21 -10.21 -12.48
N GLN A 120 -11.55 -10.30 -12.50
CA GLN A 120 -12.34 -10.81 -11.36
C GLN A 120 -12.07 -12.27 -10.99
N GLN A 121 -11.52 -13.05 -11.92
CA GLN A 121 -11.20 -14.46 -11.73
C GLN A 121 -9.69 -14.70 -11.59
N ALA A 122 -8.87 -13.66 -11.72
CA ALA A 122 -7.42 -13.79 -11.59
C ALA A 122 -7.03 -13.90 -10.12
N LEU A 123 -5.97 -14.67 -9.85
CA LEU A 123 -5.31 -14.61 -8.56
C LEU A 123 -4.74 -13.20 -8.33
N PRO A 124 -4.68 -12.71 -7.08
CA PRO A 124 -4.06 -11.43 -6.78
C PRO A 124 -2.61 -11.39 -7.27
N THR A 125 -2.27 -10.37 -8.05
CA THR A 125 -0.89 -10.11 -8.48
C THR A 125 -0.09 -9.41 -7.38
N GLN A 126 -0.79 -8.76 -6.46
CA GLN A 126 -0.22 -8.04 -5.33
C GLN A 126 -1.18 -8.05 -4.13
N ILE A 127 -0.63 -8.15 -2.93
CA ILE A 127 -1.33 -7.95 -1.66
C ILE A 127 -0.53 -6.94 -0.84
N GLU A 128 -1.15 -5.80 -0.56
CA GLU A 128 -0.59 -4.77 0.32
C GLU A 128 -1.18 -4.89 1.71
N TYR A 129 -0.35 -4.81 2.74
CA TYR A 129 -0.82 -4.90 4.12
C TYR A 129 -0.82 -3.53 4.77
N TYR A 130 -1.98 -3.08 5.26
CA TYR A 130 -2.14 -1.78 5.89
C TYR A 130 -2.58 -1.89 7.35
N ALA A 131 -1.83 -1.27 8.25
CA ALA A 131 -2.19 -1.18 9.67
C ALA A 131 -2.55 0.26 10.03
N VAL A 132 -3.62 0.46 10.80
CA VAL A 132 -4.03 1.78 11.27
C VAL A 132 -3.46 2.00 12.68
N GLU A 133 -2.62 3.01 12.84
CA GLU A 133 -1.97 3.33 14.11
C GLU A 133 -2.15 4.81 14.43
N ASP A 134 -2.96 5.12 15.44
CA ASP A 134 -3.29 6.50 15.83
C ASP A 134 -3.74 7.37 14.63
N LYS A 135 -2.87 8.25 14.13
CA LYS A 135 -3.10 9.14 12.99
C LYS A 135 -2.30 8.76 11.76
N THR A 136 -1.84 7.51 11.64
CA THR A 136 -1.11 7.03 10.47
C THR A 136 -1.70 5.74 9.93
N ILE A 137 -1.62 5.59 8.61
CA ILE A 137 -1.73 4.28 7.96
C ILE A 137 -0.30 3.82 7.69
N MET A 138 0.06 2.68 8.27
CA MET A 138 1.33 2.02 8.10
C MET A 138 1.21 0.96 7.02
N PHE A 139 2.26 0.79 6.23
CA PHE A 139 2.41 -0.21 5.17
C PHE A 139 3.60 -1.12 5.52
N PRO A 140 3.42 -2.11 6.42
CA PRO A 140 4.50 -2.96 6.90
C PRO A 140 5.02 -3.99 5.90
N ARG A 141 4.21 -4.44 4.93
CA ARG A 141 4.54 -5.61 4.09
C ARG A 141 3.83 -5.52 2.76
N ILE A 142 4.45 -6.09 1.74
CA ILE A 142 3.87 -6.33 0.42
C ILE A 142 4.16 -7.77 0.00
N ASP A 143 3.16 -8.45 -0.56
CA ASP A 143 3.33 -9.72 -1.25
C ASP A 143 3.01 -9.51 -2.72
N ASN A 144 3.82 -10.03 -3.64
CA ASN A 144 3.58 -9.95 -5.07
C ASN A 144 4.17 -11.18 -5.77
N VAL A 145 4.19 -11.16 -7.11
CA VAL A 145 4.71 -12.27 -7.91
C VAL A 145 6.20 -12.56 -7.71
N GLN A 146 7.02 -11.62 -7.20
CA GLN A 146 8.42 -11.91 -6.84
C GLN A 146 8.58 -12.51 -5.45
N GLY A 147 7.57 -12.42 -4.59
CA GLY A 147 7.62 -12.96 -3.24
C GLY A 147 6.99 -12.05 -2.19
N GLN A 148 7.45 -12.24 -0.96
CA GLN A 148 6.87 -11.60 0.23
C GLN A 148 7.95 -10.74 0.89
N PHE A 149 7.68 -9.45 1.02
CA PHE A 149 8.67 -8.47 1.44
C PHE A 149 8.17 -7.64 2.62
N ALA A 150 8.90 -7.71 3.73
CA ALA A 150 8.71 -6.81 4.86
C ALA A 150 9.42 -5.48 4.60
N LYS A 151 8.75 -4.37 4.95
CA LYS A 151 9.33 -3.02 4.94
C LYS A 151 9.89 -2.72 6.32
N LYS A 152 11.21 -2.48 6.41
CA LYS A 152 11.89 -2.16 7.68
C LYS A 152 12.58 -0.80 7.62
N PRO A 153 12.18 0.18 8.46
CA PRO A 153 10.98 0.17 9.32
C PRO A 153 9.70 0.11 8.47
N SER A 154 8.54 -0.14 9.09
CA SER A 154 7.26 -0.07 8.37
C SER A 154 7.09 1.30 7.71
N GLN A 155 6.64 1.31 6.45
CA GLN A 155 6.47 2.55 5.72
C GLN A 155 5.25 3.32 6.22
N VAL A 156 5.38 4.62 6.46
CA VAL A 156 4.21 5.48 6.66
C VAL A 156 3.58 5.74 5.29
N PHE A 157 2.36 5.26 5.09
CA PHE A 157 1.63 5.44 3.83
C PHE A 157 0.85 6.76 3.82
N LEU A 158 0.00 6.99 4.83
CA LEU A 158 -0.76 8.23 5.00
C LEU A 158 -0.63 8.74 6.43
N LYS A 159 -0.60 10.07 6.60
CA LYS A 159 -0.55 10.76 7.90
C LYS A 159 -1.72 11.74 8.01
N PHE A 160 -2.47 11.65 9.09
CA PHE A 160 -3.71 12.40 9.32
C PHE A 160 -3.56 13.48 10.39
N PRO A 161 -4.35 14.57 10.33
CA PRO A 161 -5.23 14.95 9.22
C PRO A 161 -4.43 15.24 7.94
N LEU A 162 -5.03 15.03 6.77
CA LEU A 162 -4.39 15.37 5.49
C LEU A 162 -4.63 16.85 5.19
N LYS A 163 -3.62 17.69 5.37
CA LYS A 163 -3.68 19.13 5.05
C LYS A 163 -2.71 19.47 3.93
N LYS A 164 -3.10 20.41 3.07
CA LYS A 164 -2.22 20.96 2.04
C LYS A 164 -0.88 21.38 2.65
N GLY A 165 0.20 20.96 2.00
CA GLY A 165 1.57 21.27 2.40
C GLY A 165 2.15 20.30 3.42
N ASP A 166 1.35 19.37 3.99
CA ASP A 166 1.87 18.30 4.83
C ASP A 166 2.84 17.42 4.04
N LYS A 167 3.91 17.03 4.70
CA LYS A 167 4.97 16.18 4.14
C LYS A 167 5.37 15.10 5.13
N TRP A 168 5.71 13.95 4.60
CA TRP A 168 6.39 12.91 5.37
C TRP A 168 7.32 12.12 4.46
N GLU A 169 8.30 11.50 5.07
CA GLU A 169 9.29 10.70 4.36
C GLU A 169 9.45 9.34 5.04
N TRP A 170 9.82 8.37 4.24
CA TRP A 170 10.27 7.06 4.70
C TRP A 170 11.63 6.77 4.08
N SER A 171 12.48 6.10 4.84
CA SER A 171 13.72 5.51 4.35
C SER A 171 13.87 4.14 5.01
N GLY A 172 14.09 3.10 4.21
CA GLY A 172 14.15 1.76 4.75
C GLY A 172 14.59 0.70 3.74
N LYS A 173 14.30 -0.54 4.10
CA LYS A 173 14.74 -1.75 3.39
C LYS A 173 13.55 -2.66 3.08
N LEU A 174 13.63 -3.34 1.94
CA LEU A 174 12.78 -4.48 1.61
C LEU A 174 13.53 -5.76 1.96
N LEU A 175 13.00 -6.49 2.95
CA LEU A 175 13.53 -7.78 3.40
C LEU A 175 12.61 -8.89 2.92
N PRO A 176 13.10 -9.89 2.16
CA PRO A 176 12.32 -11.10 1.91
C PRO A 176 11.98 -11.78 3.24
N LEU A 177 10.78 -12.35 3.37
CA LEU A 177 10.39 -13.00 4.61
C LEU A 177 11.33 -14.14 5.01
N GLY A 178 11.66 -14.17 6.30
CA GLY A 178 12.60 -15.14 6.87
C GLY A 178 14.08 -14.88 6.51
N LYS A 179 14.38 -13.79 5.79
CA LYS A 179 15.75 -13.38 5.45
C LYS A 179 16.15 -12.14 6.23
N LYS A 180 17.45 -12.02 6.51
CA LYS A 180 18.05 -10.84 7.18
C LYS A 180 18.61 -9.82 6.20
N GLU A 181 18.95 -10.27 5.00
CA GLU A 181 19.54 -9.44 3.95
C GLU A 181 18.44 -8.73 3.17
N ALA A 182 18.68 -7.45 2.89
CA ALA A 182 17.78 -6.65 2.08
C ALA A 182 18.03 -6.90 0.60
N VAL A 183 16.95 -7.05 -0.15
CA VAL A 183 17.01 -7.10 -1.60
C VAL A 183 16.97 -5.71 -2.23
N ALA A 184 16.42 -4.74 -1.51
CA ALA A 184 16.39 -3.35 -1.91
C ALA A 184 16.42 -2.41 -0.71
N THR A 185 16.93 -1.20 -0.93
CA THR A 185 16.70 -0.04 -0.08
C THR A 185 15.77 0.92 -0.79
N GLY A 186 15.08 1.80 -0.06
CA GLY A 186 14.29 2.84 -0.70
C GLY A 186 14.03 4.03 0.19
N THR A 187 13.73 5.14 -0.47
CA THR A 187 13.19 6.36 0.11
C THR A 187 11.85 6.67 -0.55
N VAL A 188 10.91 7.20 0.22
CA VAL A 188 9.61 7.65 -0.26
C VAL A 188 9.33 9.00 0.36
N GLN A 189 9.05 10.00 -0.45
CA GLN A 189 8.61 11.32 -0.01
C GLN A 189 7.15 11.50 -0.43
N ALA A 190 6.32 11.97 0.48
CA ALA A 190 4.92 12.27 0.20
C ALA A 190 4.63 13.74 0.49
N VAL A 191 3.85 14.38 -0.39
CA VAL A 191 3.44 15.78 -0.26
C VAL A 191 1.96 15.92 -0.56
N VAL A 192 1.20 16.47 0.38
CA VAL A 192 -0.22 16.79 0.18
C VAL A 192 -0.34 18.10 -0.57
N GLN A 193 -1.07 18.07 -1.68
CA GLN A 193 -1.31 19.20 -2.57
C GLN A 193 -2.70 19.80 -2.34
N GLU A 194 -3.05 20.82 -3.13
CA GLU A 194 -4.40 21.41 -3.13
C GLU A 194 -5.46 20.37 -3.48
N ALA A 195 -6.65 20.52 -2.90
CA ALA A 195 -7.80 19.73 -3.33
C ALA A 195 -8.30 20.22 -4.69
N GLU A 196 -8.67 19.29 -5.56
CA GLU A 196 -9.22 19.63 -6.88
C GLU A 196 -10.44 18.80 -7.23
N THR A 197 -11.13 19.21 -8.30
CA THR A 197 -12.26 18.46 -8.83
C THR A 197 -11.75 17.32 -9.71
N VAL A 198 -12.17 16.08 -9.40
CA VAL A 198 -11.84 14.89 -10.17
C VAL A 198 -13.12 14.22 -10.66
N SER A 199 -13.21 14.01 -11.97
CA SER A 199 -14.30 13.23 -12.58
C SER A 199 -13.84 11.80 -12.83
N THR A 200 -14.67 10.84 -12.45
CA THR A 200 -14.47 9.41 -12.63
C THR A 200 -15.75 8.78 -13.18
N PRO A 201 -15.70 7.54 -13.72
CA PRO A 201 -16.91 6.81 -14.07
C PRO A 201 -17.88 6.62 -12.89
N ALA A 202 -17.37 6.52 -11.65
CA ALA A 202 -18.21 6.42 -10.46
C ALA A 202 -19.02 7.70 -10.21
N GLN A 203 -18.36 8.86 -10.25
CA GLN A 203 -18.94 10.20 -10.07
C GLN A 203 -17.88 11.32 -10.21
N THR A 204 -18.33 12.57 -10.13
CA THR A 204 -17.46 13.75 -9.96
C THR A 204 -17.31 14.12 -8.48
N TYR A 205 -16.07 14.31 -8.03
CA TYR A 205 -15.69 14.67 -6.67
C TYR A 205 -15.10 16.08 -6.64
N LYS A 206 -15.71 17.02 -5.91
CA LYS A 206 -15.28 18.44 -5.91
C LYS A 206 -14.03 18.73 -5.06
N ASN A 207 -13.77 17.89 -4.05
CA ASN A 207 -12.73 18.11 -3.02
C ASN A 207 -11.81 16.89 -2.91
N ALA A 208 -11.24 16.44 -4.03
CA ALA A 208 -10.30 15.33 -4.02
C ALA A 208 -8.89 15.85 -3.69
N LEU A 209 -8.36 15.48 -2.52
CA LEU A 209 -7.02 15.85 -2.09
C LEU A 209 -5.99 15.05 -2.88
N ARG A 210 -5.11 15.75 -3.61
CA ARG A 210 -4.00 15.11 -4.30
C ARG A 210 -2.81 14.93 -3.36
N ILE A 211 -2.21 13.75 -3.38
CA ILE A 211 -0.97 13.43 -2.66
C ILE A 211 0.03 12.94 -3.69
N SER A 212 1.16 13.64 -3.79
CA SER A 212 2.27 13.27 -4.66
C SER A 212 3.26 12.42 -3.87
N PHE A 213 3.61 11.25 -4.39
CA PHE A 213 4.67 10.41 -3.86
C PHE A 213 5.83 10.36 -4.86
N THR A 214 7.04 10.59 -4.35
CA THR A 214 8.29 10.40 -5.08
C THR A 214 9.09 9.34 -4.35
N SER A 215 9.35 8.23 -5.03
CA SER A 215 10.07 7.10 -4.47
C SER A 215 11.35 6.85 -5.24
N VAL A 216 12.43 6.55 -4.53
CA VAL A 216 13.69 6.08 -5.12
C VAL A 216 14.07 4.80 -4.43
N PHE A 217 14.28 3.75 -5.21
CA PHE A 217 14.70 2.46 -4.69
C PHE A 217 16.02 2.04 -5.31
N THR A 218 16.82 1.30 -4.55
CA THR A 218 18.10 0.78 -5.00
C THR A 218 18.09 -0.73 -4.87
N THR A 219 18.27 -1.42 -5.99
CA THR A 219 18.43 -2.88 -6.06
C THR A 219 19.73 -3.18 -6.81
N GLN A 220 20.59 -4.03 -6.24
CA GLN A 220 21.85 -4.45 -6.87
C GLN A 220 22.73 -3.27 -7.37
N GLY A 221 22.68 -2.14 -6.66
CA GLY A 221 23.43 -0.92 -7.01
C GLY A 221 22.78 -0.03 -8.07
N THR A 222 21.65 -0.43 -8.64
CA THR A 222 20.88 0.36 -9.61
C THR A 222 19.76 1.11 -8.90
N ASN A 223 19.68 2.42 -9.13
CA ASN A 223 18.59 3.25 -8.66
C ASN A 223 17.45 3.28 -9.69
N PHE A 224 16.23 3.24 -9.21
CA PHE A 224 15.04 3.46 -10.03
C PHE A 224 14.09 4.41 -9.30
N GLY A 225 13.63 5.43 -10.04
CA GLY A 225 12.72 6.45 -9.54
C GLY A 225 11.28 6.18 -9.99
N ILE A 226 10.33 6.35 -9.08
CA ILE A 226 8.90 6.32 -9.40
C ILE A 226 8.24 7.55 -8.82
N LYS A 227 7.45 8.22 -9.64
CA LYS A 227 6.57 9.29 -9.20
C LYS A 227 5.13 8.86 -9.42
N GLU A 228 4.29 9.07 -8.41
CA GLU A 228 2.86 8.81 -8.50
C GLU A 228 2.08 9.97 -7.85
N ASP A 229 0.96 10.33 -8.45
CA ASP A 229 -0.02 11.23 -7.85
C ASP A 229 -1.29 10.43 -7.56
N ARG A 230 -1.80 10.53 -6.33
CA ARG A 230 -3.03 9.85 -5.90
C ARG A 230 -4.03 10.86 -5.37
N TRP A 231 -5.28 10.75 -5.81
CA TRP A 231 -6.38 11.62 -5.38
C TRP A 231 -7.27 10.88 -4.41
N TYR A 232 -7.46 11.46 -3.24
CA TYR A 232 -8.24 10.88 -2.16
C TYR A 232 -9.46 11.72 -1.82
N VAL A 233 -10.58 11.05 -1.59
CA VAL A 233 -11.83 11.69 -1.16
C VAL A 233 -12.25 11.10 0.19
N ASN A 234 -12.57 11.98 1.13
CA ASN A 234 -13.02 11.59 2.46
C ASN A 234 -14.27 10.68 2.38
N LYS A 235 -14.23 9.57 3.13
CA LYS A 235 -15.24 8.48 3.18
C LYS A 235 -15.35 7.62 1.92
N ILE A 236 -14.53 7.87 0.90
CA ILE A 236 -14.52 7.12 -0.36
C ILE A 236 -13.20 6.38 -0.54
N GLY A 237 -12.08 7.08 -0.28
CA GLY A 237 -10.73 6.56 -0.50
C GLY A 237 -10.09 7.12 -1.76
N MET A 238 -9.18 6.35 -2.37
CA MET A 238 -8.49 6.75 -3.59
C MET A 238 -9.44 6.67 -4.79
N VAL A 239 -9.63 7.80 -5.48
CA VAL A 239 -10.53 7.91 -6.65
C VAL A 239 -9.77 7.99 -7.97
N LYS A 240 -8.50 8.36 -7.94
CA LYS A 240 -7.62 8.42 -9.11
C LYS A 240 -6.17 8.20 -8.71
N GLU A 241 -5.40 7.59 -9.59
CA GLU A 241 -3.95 7.49 -9.51
C GLU A 241 -3.34 7.76 -10.89
N VAL A 242 -2.19 8.41 -10.92
CA VAL A 242 -1.37 8.59 -12.13
C VAL A 242 0.07 8.24 -11.76
N VAL A 243 0.68 7.33 -12.52
CA VAL A 243 2.11 6.98 -12.37
C VAL A 243 2.88 7.57 -13.54
N TYR A 244 4.06 8.10 -13.22
CA TYR A 244 4.97 8.73 -14.17
C TYR A 244 6.28 7.95 -14.25
N ASP A 245 6.86 7.90 -15.44
CA ASP A 245 8.23 7.41 -15.63
C ASP A 245 9.29 8.46 -15.24
N GLU A 246 10.56 8.13 -15.46
CA GLU A 246 11.70 9.01 -15.16
C GLU A 246 11.74 10.29 -16.02
N LYS A 247 11.05 10.29 -17.17
CA LYS A 247 10.92 11.47 -18.05
C LYS A 247 9.72 12.34 -17.67
N GLY A 248 8.89 11.88 -16.73
CA GLY A 248 7.65 12.54 -16.33
C GLY A 248 6.48 12.27 -17.27
N GLU A 249 6.59 11.27 -18.15
CA GLU A 249 5.50 10.82 -19.00
C GLU A 249 4.54 9.94 -18.20
N GLN A 250 3.23 10.08 -18.46
CA GLN A 250 2.21 9.25 -17.80
C GLN A 250 2.27 7.84 -18.37
N VAL A 251 2.50 6.87 -17.50
CA VAL A 251 2.58 5.46 -17.90
C VAL A 251 1.37 4.66 -17.43
N LEU A 252 0.74 5.09 -16.32
CA LEU A 252 -0.48 4.48 -15.78
C LEU A 252 -1.46 5.56 -15.35
N ILE A 253 -2.73 5.35 -15.64
CA ILE A 253 -3.83 6.10 -15.03
C ILE A 253 -4.85 5.09 -14.51
N ALA A 254 -5.16 5.13 -13.21
CA ALA A 254 -6.28 4.38 -12.65
C ALA A 254 -7.36 5.35 -12.19
N VAL A 255 -8.61 5.11 -12.57
CA VAL A 255 -9.77 5.93 -12.14
C VAL A 255 -10.86 5.05 -11.56
N LEU A 256 -11.44 5.48 -10.43
CA LEU A 256 -12.42 4.69 -9.72
C LEU A 256 -13.68 4.49 -10.57
N HIS A 257 -14.01 3.23 -10.84
CA HIS A 257 -15.20 2.86 -11.59
C HIS A 257 -16.38 2.66 -10.65
N LYS A 258 -16.24 1.81 -9.62
CA LYS A 258 -17.32 1.48 -8.69
C LYS A 258 -16.80 0.91 -7.38
N ILE A 259 -17.62 0.99 -6.33
CA ILE A 259 -17.39 0.38 -5.01
C ILE A 259 -18.57 -0.56 -4.71
N LYS A 260 -18.28 -1.79 -4.28
CA LYS A 260 -19.23 -2.76 -3.74
C LYS A 260 -18.96 -2.95 -2.24
N LYS A 261 -19.99 -2.74 -1.43
CA LYS A 261 -19.95 -2.87 0.02
C LYS A 261 -20.66 -4.15 0.46
#